data_AF-A0A9D5SAG0-F1
#
_entry.id   AF-A0A9D5SAG0-F1
#
_cell.length_a   1.000
_cell.length_b   1.000
_cell.length_c   1.000
_cell.angle_alpha   90.00
_cell.angle_beta   90.00
_cell.angle_gamma   90.00
#
_symmetry.space_group_name_H-M   'P 1'
#
loop_
_entity.id
_entity.type
_entity.pdbx_description
1 polymer ?
#
loop_
_entity_poly.entity_id
_entity_poly.type
_entity_poly.pdbx_seq_one_letter_code
_entity_poly.pdbx_strand_id
1 'polypeptide(L)'
;MDYDNGFILQKTVDWSLLNDGMTFPVSVCSLFTSHHIDYFTHSQNNDSTNIIIISPNYHRIIHKNNPTFNRKKFQFEFENGEVLRLKLYEHLKV
;
A
#
# COMPACT_ATOMS: atom_id res chain seq x y z
N MET A 1 -11.33 -6.65 15.28
CA MET A 1 -11.38 -5.19 15.05
C MET A 1 -11.91 -5.00 13.65
N ASP A 2 -12.99 -4.24 13.45
CA ASP A 2 -13.49 -3.93 12.11
C ASP A 2 -12.59 -2.87 11.46
N TYR A 3 -11.84 -3.30 10.45
CA TYR A 3 -10.94 -2.46 9.65
C TYR A 3 -11.69 -1.72 8.52
N ASP A 4 -12.99 -1.47 8.67
CA ASP A 4 -13.88 -0.99 7.60
C ASP A 4 -13.67 0.47 7.20
N ASN A 5 -13.02 1.28 8.04
CA ASN A 5 -12.76 2.71 7.76
C ASN A 5 -11.36 2.98 7.17
N GLY A 6 -10.66 1.94 6.70
CA GLY A 6 -9.36 2.05 6.07
C GLY A 6 -9.42 2.13 4.54
N PHE A 7 -8.93 3.24 3.97
CA PHE A 7 -8.60 3.31 2.55
C PHE A 7 -7.15 2.88 2.35
N ILE A 8 -6.95 1.78 1.62
CA ILE A 8 -5.67 1.33 1.06
C ILE A 8 -5.76 1.61 -0.44
N LEU A 9 -5.10 2.67 -0.89
CA LEU A 9 -5.11 3.10 -2.28
C LEU A 9 -3.76 2.75 -2.94
N GLN A 10 -3.50 3.21 -4.15
CA GLN A 10 -2.27 2.91 -4.90
C GLN A 10 -1.52 4.20 -5.21
N LYS A 11 -0.17 4.14 -5.30
CA LYS A 11 0.62 5.23 -5.90
C LYS A 11 0.96 4.73 -7.28
N THR A 12 0.21 5.18 -8.26
CA THR A 12 0.80 5.35 -9.58
C THR A 12 1.37 6.77 -9.52
N VAL A 13 2.68 6.93 -9.27
CA VAL A 13 3.31 8.20 -9.69
C VAL A 13 3.62 8.02 -11.15
N ASP A 14 2.55 8.08 -11.94
CA ASP A 14 2.66 8.30 -13.35
C ASP A 14 2.20 9.74 -13.59
N TRP A 15 3.05 10.55 -14.22
CA TRP A 15 2.69 11.91 -14.61
C TRP A 15 1.52 11.91 -15.61
N SER A 16 1.18 10.73 -16.16
CA SER A 16 -0.03 10.48 -16.96
C SER A 16 -1.35 10.43 -16.17
N LEU A 17 -1.35 10.16 -14.85
CA LEU A 17 -2.59 10.21 -14.05
C LEU A 17 -3.14 11.63 -13.88
N LEU A 18 -2.31 12.64 -14.13
CA LEU A 18 -2.77 14.02 -14.26
C LEU A 18 -3.66 14.21 -15.51
N ASN A 19 -3.51 13.34 -16.52
CA ASN A 19 -4.24 13.37 -17.78
C ASN A 19 -5.61 12.67 -17.71
N ASP A 20 -5.80 11.75 -16.75
CA ASP A 20 -7.05 11.02 -16.50
C ASP A 20 -7.98 11.73 -15.48
N GLY A 21 -7.62 12.93 -15.02
CA GLY A 21 -8.52 13.80 -14.25
C GLY A 21 -8.76 13.39 -12.79
N MET A 22 -8.06 12.38 -12.26
CA MET A 22 -8.09 12.05 -10.83
C MET A 22 -7.20 13.02 -10.03
N THR A 23 -7.75 14.18 -9.69
CA THR A 23 -7.10 15.13 -8.77
C THR A 23 -7.49 14.80 -7.34
N PHE A 24 -6.55 14.31 -6.53
CA PHE A 24 -6.75 14.27 -5.09
C PHE A 24 -6.64 15.69 -4.53
N PRO A 25 -7.63 16.20 -3.79
CA PRO A 25 -7.48 17.47 -3.09
C PRO A 25 -6.20 17.47 -2.25
N VAL A 26 -5.41 18.54 -2.29
CA VAL A 26 -4.18 18.66 -1.47
C VAL A 26 -4.47 18.41 0.02
N SER A 27 -5.69 18.75 0.47
CA SER A 27 -6.19 18.50 1.82
C SER A 27 -6.28 17.02 2.22
N VAL A 28 -6.40 16.09 1.27
CA VAL A 28 -6.47 14.64 1.56
C VAL A 28 -5.15 13.91 1.32
N CYS A 29 -4.13 14.58 0.76
CA CYS A 29 -2.83 13.98 0.48
C CYS A 29 -2.10 13.51 1.75
N SER A 30 -2.37 14.14 2.90
CA SER A 30 -1.85 13.73 4.22
C SER A 30 -2.46 12.42 4.76
N LEU A 31 -3.55 11.94 4.17
CA LEU A 31 -4.25 10.72 4.59
C LEU A 31 -3.60 9.44 4.06
N PHE A 32 -2.58 9.58 3.19
CA PHE A 32 -1.99 8.48 2.44
C PHE A 32 -0.47 8.51 2.54
N THR A 33 0.14 7.33 2.61
CA THR A 33 1.60 7.13 2.68
C THR A 33 2.00 5.98 1.79
N SER A 34 3.12 6.11 1.07
CA SER A 34 3.70 5.00 0.31
C SER A 34 4.45 4.04 1.22
N HIS A 35 4.21 2.75 1.04
CA HIS A 35 4.92 1.68 1.74
C HIS A 35 5.58 0.74 0.72
N HIS A 36 6.84 0.36 0.97
CA HIS A 36 7.50 -0.67 0.19
C HIS A 36 7.11 -2.04 0.71
N ILE A 37 6.61 -2.94 -0.14
CA ILE A 37 6.27 -4.31 0.23
C ILE A 37 7.51 -5.03 0.77
N ASP A 38 8.59 -5.01 -0.01
CA ASP A 38 9.93 -5.40 0.41
C ASP A 38 10.71 -4.15 0.79
N TYR A 39 11.10 -4.01 2.06
CA TYR A 39 11.76 -2.79 2.54
C TYR A 39 12.92 -2.35 1.65
N PHE A 40 12.86 -1.08 1.25
CA PHE A 40 13.88 -0.47 0.39
C PHE A 40 15.29 -0.59 0.99
N THR A 41 15.43 -0.49 2.31
CA THR A 41 16.73 -0.62 3.00
C THR A 41 17.38 -1.99 2.81
N HIS A 42 16.61 -3.02 2.46
CA HIS A 42 17.11 -4.38 2.23
C HIS A 42 17.19 -4.72 0.74
N SER A 43 16.16 -4.36 -0.02
CA SER A 43 16.03 -4.76 -1.43
C SER A 43 16.59 -3.74 -2.42
N GLN A 44 16.68 -2.47 -2.02
CA GLN A 44 16.86 -1.31 -2.91
C GLN A 44 15.86 -1.28 -4.08
N ASN A 45 14.75 -2.02 -3.98
CA ASN A 45 13.76 -2.16 -5.03
C ASN A 45 12.75 -1.01 -4.95
N ASN A 46 12.93 -0.02 -5.82
CA ASN A 46 12.03 1.14 -5.95
C ASN A 46 11.07 0.99 -7.14
N ASP A 47 10.86 -0.23 -7.65
CA ASP A 47 9.86 -0.47 -8.69
C ASP A 47 8.45 -0.23 -8.14
N SER A 48 7.56 0.30 -8.98
CA SER A 48 6.13 0.44 -8.69
C SER A 48 5.48 -0.86 -8.20
N THR A 49 5.94 -2.01 -8.70
CA THR A 49 5.59 -3.38 -8.31
C THR A 49 5.94 -3.74 -6.86
N ASN A 50 6.71 -2.88 -6.19
CA ASN A 50 7.09 -3.00 -4.79
C ASN A 50 6.44 -1.93 -3.91
N ILE A 51 5.59 -1.04 -4.44
CA ILE A 51 5.08 0.11 -3.70
C ILE A 51 3.55 0.06 -3.61
N ILE A 52 3.01 0.21 -2.40
CA ILE A 52 1.56 0.34 -2.15
C ILE A 52 1.25 1.67 -1.48
N ILE A 53 -0.01 2.12 -1.53
CA ILE A 53 -0.46 3.29 -0.77
C ILE A 53 -1.42 2.86 0.33
N ILE A 54 -1.13 3.29 1.54
CA ILE A 54 -1.90 2.92 2.72
C ILE A 54 -2.07 4.15 3.59
N SER A 55 -3.05 4.13 4.50
CA SER A 55 -3.13 5.20 5.48
C SER A 55 -1.93 5.15 6.44
N PRO A 56 -1.52 6.29 7.03
CA PRO A 56 -0.43 6.34 8.01
C PRO A 56 -0.59 5.35 9.16
N ASN A 57 -1.84 5.07 9.57
CA ASN A 57 -2.14 4.11 10.63
C ASN A 57 -1.74 2.68 10.22
N TYR A 58 -2.15 2.23 9.02
CA TYR A 58 -1.76 0.92 8.52
C TYR A 58 -0.26 0.84 8.24
N HIS A 59 0.36 1.92 7.76
CA HIS A 59 1.81 2.00 7.58
C HIS A 59 2.55 1.69 8.88
N ARG A 60 2.11 2.29 9.98
CA ARG A 60 2.70 2.04 11.30
C ARG A 60 2.43 0.62 11.79
N ILE A 61 1.24 0.06 11.55
CA ILE A 61 0.89 -1.32 11.93
C ILE A 61 1.76 -2.34 11.18
N ILE A 62 1.93 -2.17 9.87
CA ILE A 62 2.75 -3.06 9.04
C ILE A 62 4.21 -2.99 9.48
N HIS A 63 4.80 -1.78 9.60
CA HIS A 63 6.18 -1.65 10.06
C HIS A 63 6.41 -2.21 11.47
N LYS A 64 5.44 -2.06 12.38
CA LYS A 64 5.58 -2.54 13.76
C LYS A 64 5.52 -4.06 13.87
N ASN A 65 4.62 -4.69 13.13
CA ASN A 65 4.37 -6.14 13.24
C ASN A 65 5.13 -6.96 12.19
N ASN A 66 5.74 -6.30 11.20
CA ASN A 66 6.51 -6.91 10.13
C ASN A 66 5.83 -8.13 9.47
N PRO A 67 4.55 -8.01 9.04
CA PRO A 67 3.81 -9.14 8.47
C PRO A 67 4.40 -9.57 7.13
N THR A 68 4.17 -10.83 6.76
CA THR A 68 4.62 -11.36 5.47
C THR A 68 3.63 -10.98 4.38
N PHE A 69 4.11 -10.47 3.24
CA PHE A 69 3.24 -10.17 2.10
C PHE A 69 3.08 -11.38 1.18
N ASN A 70 1.83 -11.85 1.02
CA ASN A 70 1.49 -12.93 0.12
C ASN A 70 1.10 -12.37 -1.26
N ARG A 71 2.04 -12.37 -2.23
CA ARG A 71 1.79 -11.88 -3.60
C ARG A 71 0.68 -12.64 -4.35
N LYS A 72 0.44 -13.92 -4.05
CA LYS A 72 -0.62 -14.70 -4.72
C LYS A 72 -2.02 -14.26 -4.28
N LYS A 73 -2.16 -13.83 -3.04
CA LYS A 73 -3.44 -13.40 -2.43
C LYS A 73 -3.57 -11.88 -2.33
N PHE A 74 -2.49 -11.14 -2.58
CA PHE A 74 -2.37 -9.68 -2.41
C PHE A 74 -2.82 -9.24 -1.01
N GLN A 75 -2.25 -9.87 0.02
CA GLN A 75 -2.57 -9.60 1.43
C GLN A 75 -1.33 -9.69 2.32
N PHE A 76 -1.33 -8.95 3.42
CA PHE A 76 -0.38 -9.13 4.51
C PHE A 76 -0.93 -10.17 5.50
N GLU A 77 -0.07 -11.11 5.89
CA GLU A 77 -0.36 -12.18 6.84
C GLU A 77 0.42 -11.90 8.12
N PHE A 78 -0.29 -11.69 9.22
CA PHE A 78 0.27 -11.40 10.54
C PHE A 78 0.50 -12.70 11.32
N GLU A 79 1.44 -12.71 12.26
CA GLU A 79 1.78 -13.89 13.06
C GLU A 79 0.59 -14.42 13.90
N ASN A 80 -0.33 -13.53 14.27
CA ASN A 80 -1.55 -13.88 15.01
C ASN A 80 -2.65 -14.51 14.13
N GLY A 81 -2.39 -14.70 12.83
CA GLY A 81 -3.34 -15.25 11.86
C GLY A 81 -4.31 -14.23 11.26
N GLU A 82 -4.25 -12.96 11.67
CA GLU A 82 -5.01 -11.90 11.01
C GLU A 82 -4.44 -11.63 9.61
N VAL A 83 -5.31 -11.16 8.71
CA VAL A 83 -4.95 -10.84 7.34
C VAL A 83 -5.43 -9.45 6.96
N LEU A 84 -4.58 -8.68 6.29
CA LEU A 84 -4.92 -7.39 5.71
C LEU A 84 -4.82 -7.46 4.20
N ARG A 85 -5.97 -7.57 3.54
CA ARG A 85 -6.07 -7.69 2.08
C ARG A 85 -6.05 -6.33 1.40
N LEU A 86 -5.30 -6.22 0.31
CA LEU A 86 -5.30 -5.03 -0.54
C LEU A 86 -6.65 -4.91 -1.27
N LYS A 87 -7.22 -3.70 -1.28
CA LYS A 87 -8.45 -3.40 -2.02
C LYS A 87 -8.18 -3.11 -3.52
N LEU A 88 -7.03 -2.51 -3.82
CA LEU A 88 -6.57 -2.19 -5.19
C LEU A 88 -5.13 -2.67 -5.37
N TYR A 89 -4.86 -3.49 -6.39
CA TYR A 89 -3.57 -4.16 -6.59
C TYR A 89 -3.26 -4.50 -8.06
N GLU A 90 -3.96 -3.88 -9.03
CA GLU A 90 -3.81 -4.23 -10.46
C GLU A 90 -2.37 -4.06 -10.97
N HIS A 91 -1.67 -2.99 -10.58
CA HIS A 91 -0.27 -2.75 -10.95
C HIS A 91 0.73 -3.74 -10.35
N LEU A 92 0.30 -4.58 -9.40
CA LEU A 92 1.15 -5.62 -8.80
C LEU A 92 1.06 -6.96 -9.55
N LYS A 93 0.18 -7.08 -10.56
CA LYS A 93 -0.05 -8.32 -11.34
C LYS A 93 0.90 -8.47 -12.55
N VAL A 94 1.90 -7.60 -12.67
CA VAL A 94 2.85 -7.56 -13.79
C VAL A 94 3.82 -8.74 -13.72
#